data_AF-A0A1G8I644-F1
#
_entry.id   AF-A0A1G8I644-F1
#
_cell.length_a   1.000
_cell.length_b   1.000
_cell.length_c   1.000
_cell.angle_alpha   90.00
_cell.angle_beta   90.00
_cell.angle_gamma   90.00
#
_symmetry.space_group_name_H-M   'P 1'
#
loop_
_entity.id
_entity.type
_entity.pdbx_description
1 polymer ?
#
loop_
_entity_poly.entity_id
_entity_poly.type
_entity_poly.pdbx_seq_one_letter_code
_entity_poly.pdbx_strand_id
1 'polypeptide(L)'
;MTAPLRLAALGDSVTAGIGDPVPGRGWTGLLAGALGAYGRVELSNLATCGARSVDVAREQLPQALDLRPAVTTLLVGVNDTLRGRFDPPGIARDLEQVVTELGRAGSLVVTTTLPDPGLLLRVPDAFRRPLARRVRLINDIVTALAERHHTVHLDLAGNPALYDARLWSMDRLHPNERGHRMLARLAAARLDTHGLPGRLPDLEAVLPEPTPWKSIPLGIAAATGWLTRRCFDFLPTFAVLVAKELWRPRPDQRVDQEFAWRNPAGQPTVANGWDESPYEGRHSDRIVPATGERGHQLRLPRP
;
A
#
# COMPACT_ATOMS: atom_id res chain seq x y z
N MET A 1 -27.80 5.05 21.02
CA MET A 1 -26.47 5.32 20.43
C MET A 1 -26.16 4.17 19.49
N THR A 2 -25.81 4.45 18.23
CA THR A 2 -25.40 3.43 17.27
C THR A 2 -24.10 2.76 17.74
N ALA A 3 -23.98 1.45 17.55
CA ALA A 3 -22.75 0.72 17.88
C ALA A 3 -21.57 1.29 17.07
N PRO A 4 -20.34 1.32 17.64
CA PRO A 4 -19.18 1.83 16.91
C PRO A 4 -18.84 0.94 15.71
N LEU A 5 -18.43 1.57 14.61
CA LEU A 5 -17.83 0.88 13.47
C LEU A 5 -16.44 0.37 13.87
N ARG A 6 -16.23 -0.94 13.86
CA ARG A 6 -14.92 -1.54 14.14
C ARG A 6 -14.10 -1.66 12.85
N LEU A 7 -12.95 -1.00 12.84
CA LEU A 7 -11.99 -1.03 11.75
C LEU A 7 -10.73 -1.77 12.21
N ALA A 8 -10.37 -2.85 11.52
CA ALA A 8 -9.08 -3.51 11.71
C ALA A 8 -8.12 -3.13 10.59
N ALA A 9 -6.84 -2.95 10.91
CA ALA A 9 -5.80 -2.70 9.92
C ALA A 9 -4.70 -3.75 10.00
N LEU A 10 -4.52 -4.48 8.90
CA LEU A 10 -3.55 -5.56 8.74
C LEU A 10 -2.53 -5.16 7.69
N GLY A 11 -1.27 -5.48 7.96
CA GLY A 11 -0.21 -5.16 7.03
C GLY A 11 1.16 -4.99 7.64
N ASP A 12 1.99 -4.24 6.93
CA ASP A 12 3.37 -3.98 7.29
C ASP A 12 3.61 -2.57 7.84
N SER A 13 4.83 -2.04 7.69
CA SER A 13 5.22 -0.74 8.21
C SER A 13 4.41 0.43 7.64
N VAL A 14 3.90 0.34 6.40
CA VAL A 14 3.03 1.39 5.85
C VAL A 14 1.72 1.42 6.64
N THR A 15 1.12 0.27 6.89
CA THR A 15 -0.10 0.13 7.71
C THR A 15 0.14 0.49 9.17
N ALA A 16 1.32 0.22 9.72
CA ALA A 16 1.71 0.64 11.06
C ALA A 16 1.87 2.18 11.20
N GLY A 17 1.84 2.92 10.08
CA GLY A 17 1.92 4.39 10.07
C GLY A 17 3.34 4.95 10.11
N ILE A 18 4.36 4.15 9.77
CA ILE A 18 5.75 4.62 9.71
C ILE A 18 5.86 5.77 8.71
N GLY A 19 6.56 6.84 9.11
CA GLY A 19 6.76 8.06 8.32
C GLY A 19 5.79 9.20 8.64
N ASP A 20 4.72 8.94 9.40
CA ASP A 20 3.89 10.01 9.98
C ASP A 20 4.51 10.52 11.31
N PRO A 21 4.66 11.84 11.51
CA PRO A 21 5.23 12.40 12.75
C PRO A 21 4.32 12.25 13.98
N VAL A 22 3.04 11.92 13.81
CA VAL A 22 2.06 11.79 14.90
C VAL A 22 1.81 10.30 15.20
N PRO A 23 2.18 9.81 16.40
CA PRO A 23 1.94 8.42 16.79
C PRO A 23 0.46 8.03 16.66
N GLY A 24 0.21 6.85 16.07
CA GLY A 24 -1.15 6.32 15.91
C GLY A 24 -2.01 7.03 14.85
N ARG A 25 -1.48 8.06 14.16
CA ARG A 25 -2.16 8.70 13.03
C ARG A 25 -2.04 7.82 11.80
N GLY A 26 -0.94 7.90 11.04
CA GLY A 26 -0.75 7.12 9.80
C GLY A 26 -1.96 7.17 8.85
N TRP A 27 -1.97 6.37 7.79
CA TRP A 27 -3.11 6.38 6.88
C TRP A 27 -4.36 5.70 7.48
N THR A 28 -4.19 4.71 8.36
CA THR A 28 -5.29 3.96 8.98
C THR A 28 -6.00 4.75 10.07
N GLY A 29 -5.28 5.53 10.88
CA GLY A 29 -5.88 6.47 11.84
C GLY A 29 -6.51 7.67 11.15
N LEU A 30 -5.91 8.18 10.06
CA LEU A 30 -6.55 9.20 9.23
C LEU A 30 -7.84 8.68 8.58
N LEU A 31 -7.84 7.42 8.11
CA LEU A 31 -9.04 6.76 7.59
C LEU A 31 -10.10 6.59 8.67
N ALA A 32 -9.72 6.15 9.87
CA ALA A 32 -10.64 6.05 11.01
C ALA A 32 -11.27 7.41 11.34
N GLY A 33 -10.48 8.49 11.31
CA GLY A 33 -10.98 9.86 11.48
C GLY A 33 -11.92 10.30 10.36
N ALA A 34 -11.62 9.92 9.11
CA ALA A 34 -12.47 10.20 7.94
C ALA A 34 -13.84 9.53 8.06
N LEU A 35 -13.87 8.24 8.38
CA LEU A 35 -15.10 7.46 8.61
C LEU A 35 -15.84 7.93 9.87
N GLY A 36 -15.11 8.45 10.86
CA GLY A 36 -15.63 8.99 12.11
C GLY A 36 -16.53 10.23 11.96
N ALA A 37 -16.58 10.83 10.76
CA ALA A 37 -17.44 11.98 10.50
C ALA A 37 -18.94 11.69 10.66
N TYR A 38 -19.35 10.43 10.53
CA TYR A 38 -20.75 10.00 10.57
C TYR A 38 -21.07 9.01 11.70
N GLY A 39 -20.12 8.75 12.60
CA GLY A 39 -20.31 7.82 13.71
C GLY A 39 -19.02 7.55 14.48
N ARG A 40 -19.10 6.80 15.58
CA ARG A 40 -17.90 6.40 16.32
C ARG A 40 -17.17 5.27 15.58
N VAL A 41 -15.87 5.41 15.39
CA VAL A 41 -15.00 4.38 14.81
C VAL A 41 -14.01 3.89 15.87
N GLU A 42 -13.84 2.58 15.97
CA GLU A 42 -12.84 1.93 16.81
C GLU A 42 -11.80 1.26 15.90
N LEU A 43 -10.60 1.84 15.85
CA LEU A 43 -9.49 1.33 15.07
C LEU A 43 -8.62 0.39 15.91
N SER A 44 -8.40 -0.82 15.40
CA SER A 44 -7.40 -1.75 15.87
C SER A 44 -6.33 -1.93 14.79
N ASN A 45 -5.18 -1.28 14.97
CA ASN A 45 -4.04 -1.45 14.07
C ASN A 45 -3.18 -2.63 14.53
N LEU A 46 -3.23 -3.72 13.77
CA LEU A 46 -2.53 -4.98 14.04
C LEU A 46 -1.25 -5.13 13.22
N ALA A 47 -0.92 -4.11 12.41
CA ALA A 47 0.22 -4.16 11.51
C ALA A 47 1.54 -4.16 12.26
N THR A 48 2.52 -4.89 11.72
CA THR A 48 3.86 -4.99 12.31
C THR A 48 4.93 -4.63 11.29
N CYS A 49 5.97 -3.89 11.71
CA CYS A 49 7.06 -3.52 10.80
C CYS A 49 7.70 -4.78 10.20
N GLY A 50 7.89 -4.77 8.88
CA GLY A 50 8.52 -5.87 8.17
C GLY A 50 7.66 -7.11 7.98
N ALA A 51 6.35 -7.04 8.28
CA ALA A 51 5.43 -8.15 8.06
C ALA A 51 5.38 -8.58 6.59
N ARG A 52 5.36 -9.89 6.38
CA ARG A 52 5.08 -10.57 5.11
C ARG A 52 3.66 -11.12 5.09
N SER A 53 3.19 -11.59 3.93
CA SER A 53 1.86 -12.24 3.81
C SER A 53 1.66 -13.35 4.84
N VAL A 54 2.68 -14.18 5.06
CA VAL A 54 2.65 -15.28 6.03
C VAL A 54 2.51 -14.79 7.47
N ASP A 55 3.11 -13.65 7.81
CA ASP A 55 3.03 -13.07 9.15
C ASP A 55 1.63 -12.50 9.38
N VAL A 56 1.04 -11.87 8.34
CA VAL A 56 -0.36 -11.41 8.39
C VAL A 56 -1.31 -12.58 8.59
N ALA A 57 -1.17 -13.65 7.82
CA ALA A 57 -2.05 -14.83 7.90
C ALA A 57 -1.94 -15.58 9.24
N ARG A 58 -0.73 -15.65 9.83
CA ARG A 58 -0.49 -16.42 11.06
C ARG A 58 -0.65 -15.64 12.35
N GLU A 59 -0.31 -14.35 12.35
CA GLU A 59 -0.23 -13.55 13.58
C GLU A 59 -1.33 -12.49 13.66
N GLN A 60 -1.60 -11.78 12.56
CA GLN A 60 -2.55 -10.65 12.56
C GLN A 60 -4.00 -11.10 12.32
N LEU A 61 -4.22 -12.07 11.42
CA LEU A 61 -5.54 -12.56 11.08
C LEU A 61 -6.31 -13.13 12.29
N PRO A 62 -5.75 -14.01 13.15
CA PRO A 62 -6.48 -14.51 14.31
C PRO A 62 -6.95 -13.39 15.24
N GLN A 63 -6.09 -12.40 15.50
CA GLN A 63 -6.43 -11.24 16.33
C GLN A 63 -7.53 -10.37 15.69
N ALA A 64 -7.50 -10.22 14.36
CA ALA A 64 -8.53 -9.50 13.63
C ALA A 64 -9.89 -10.20 13.75
N LEU A 65 -9.93 -11.52 13.64
CA LEU A 65 -11.17 -12.30 13.76
C LEU A 65 -11.81 -12.15 15.15
N ASP A 66 -11.01 -12.13 16.22
CA ASP A 66 -11.49 -11.93 17.59
C ASP A 66 -12.19 -10.58 17.80
N LEU A 67 -11.72 -9.55 17.08
CA LEU A 67 -12.29 -8.19 17.15
C LEU A 67 -13.63 -8.05 16.43
N ARG A 68 -13.95 -8.97 15.49
CA ARG A 68 -15.12 -8.91 14.60
C ARG A 68 -15.28 -7.54 13.93
N PRO A 69 -14.29 -7.09 13.15
CA PRO A 69 -14.34 -5.81 12.46
C PRO A 69 -15.43 -5.80 11.39
N ALA A 70 -16.07 -4.64 11.22
CA ALA A 70 -16.98 -4.40 10.09
C ALA A 70 -16.18 -4.09 8.82
N VAL A 71 -15.00 -3.49 8.95
CA VAL A 71 -14.10 -3.16 7.84
C VAL A 71 -12.69 -3.60 8.21
N THR A 72 -11.98 -4.22 7.26
CA THR A 72 -10.58 -4.59 7.44
C THR A 72 -9.74 -4.11 6.27
N THR A 73 -8.70 -3.31 6.52
CA THR A 73 -7.74 -2.94 5.48
C THR A 73 -6.57 -3.90 5.44
N LEU A 74 -6.15 -4.29 4.23
CA LEU A 74 -5.02 -5.18 3.98
C LEU A 74 -4.04 -4.54 2.98
N LEU A 75 -2.88 -4.12 3.49
CA LEU A 75 -1.76 -3.63 2.69
C LEU A 75 -0.48 -4.31 3.16
N VAL A 76 0.03 -5.24 2.35
CA VAL A 76 1.25 -6.02 2.60
C VAL A 76 1.82 -6.51 1.27
N GLY A 77 3.11 -6.82 1.25
CA GLY A 77 3.74 -7.57 0.16
C GLY A 77 5.11 -7.03 -0.25
N VAL A 78 5.43 -5.77 0.06
CA VAL A 78 6.76 -5.21 -0.24
C VAL A 78 7.83 -6.05 0.47
N ASN A 79 7.61 -6.46 1.72
CA ASN A 79 8.57 -7.29 2.45
C ASN A 79 8.73 -8.70 1.88
N ASP A 80 7.71 -9.27 1.26
CA ASP A 80 7.79 -10.55 0.55
C ASP A 80 8.71 -10.47 -0.68
N THR A 81 8.78 -9.30 -1.32
CA THR A 81 9.72 -9.07 -2.42
C THR A 81 11.17 -8.91 -1.95
N LEU A 82 11.37 -8.40 -0.72
CA LEU A 82 12.68 -8.00 -0.19
C LEU A 82 13.33 -9.06 0.71
N ARG A 83 12.57 -10.00 1.27
CA ARG A 83 13.06 -10.94 2.30
C ARG A 83 12.87 -12.41 1.90
N GLY A 84 13.84 -13.23 2.29
CA GLY A 84 13.78 -14.67 2.07
C GLY A 84 13.74 -15.06 0.59
N ARG A 85 13.17 -16.24 0.32
CA ARG A 85 12.86 -16.68 -1.06
C ARG A 85 11.50 -16.14 -1.45
N PHE A 86 11.43 -15.45 -2.58
CA PHE A 86 10.18 -14.99 -3.15
C PHE A 86 9.36 -16.21 -3.62
N ASP A 87 8.19 -16.40 -3.02
CA ASP A 87 7.31 -17.56 -3.23
C ASP A 87 5.88 -17.08 -3.57
N PRO A 88 5.59 -16.74 -4.84
CA PRO A 88 4.27 -16.25 -5.23
C PRO A 88 3.11 -17.19 -4.88
N PRO A 89 3.21 -18.52 -5.07
CA PRO A 89 2.15 -19.45 -4.63
C PRO A 89 1.91 -19.42 -3.11
N GLY A 90 2.96 -19.27 -2.30
CA GLY A 90 2.85 -19.07 -0.85
C GLY A 90 2.11 -17.78 -0.52
N ILE A 91 2.54 -16.67 -1.13
CA ILE A 91 1.91 -15.34 -0.95
C ILE A 91 0.42 -15.39 -1.32
N ALA A 92 0.08 -15.98 -2.47
CA ALA A 92 -1.31 -16.12 -2.91
C ALA A 92 -2.15 -16.91 -1.88
N ARG A 93 -1.64 -18.03 -1.37
CA ARG A 93 -2.32 -18.85 -0.37
C ARG A 93 -2.55 -18.07 0.93
N ASP A 94 -1.53 -17.38 1.42
CA ASP A 94 -1.62 -16.62 2.68
C ASP A 94 -2.62 -15.45 2.55
N LEU A 95 -2.57 -14.70 1.45
CA LEU A 95 -3.51 -13.59 1.21
C LEU A 95 -4.93 -14.10 0.97
N GLU A 96 -5.10 -15.21 0.25
CA GLU A 96 -6.40 -15.84 0.04
C GLU A 96 -7.04 -16.27 1.37
N GLN A 97 -6.25 -16.88 2.26
CA GLN A 97 -6.71 -17.24 3.61
C GLN A 97 -7.22 -16.00 4.35
N VAL A 98 -6.45 -14.90 4.36
CA VAL A 98 -6.83 -13.65 5.05
C VAL A 98 -8.14 -13.09 4.52
N VAL A 99 -8.27 -12.90 3.20
CA VAL A 99 -9.48 -12.31 2.62
C VAL A 99 -10.70 -13.22 2.77
N THR A 100 -10.51 -14.54 2.66
CA THR A 100 -11.60 -15.52 2.78
C THR A 100 -12.15 -15.57 4.20
N GLU A 101 -11.29 -15.67 5.22
CA GLU A 101 -11.72 -15.81 6.60
C GLU A 101 -12.35 -14.51 7.13
N LEU A 102 -11.79 -13.34 6.78
CA LEU A 102 -12.39 -12.05 7.13
C LEU A 102 -13.74 -11.84 6.43
N GLY A 103 -13.84 -12.22 5.15
CA GLY A 103 -15.11 -12.15 4.41
C GLY A 103 -16.17 -13.06 5.01
N ARG A 104 -15.82 -14.30 5.39
CA ARG A 104 -16.71 -15.24 6.10
C ARG A 104 -17.16 -14.70 7.46
N ALA A 105 -16.29 -13.97 8.16
CA ALA A 105 -16.61 -13.31 9.41
C ALA A 105 -17.47 -12.03 9.25
N GLY A 106 -17.82 -11.65 8.01
CA GLY A 106 -18.68 -10.50 7.72
C GLY A 106 -17.94 -9.17 7.63
N SER A 107 -16.61 -9.17 7.59
CA SER A 107 -15.82 -7.94 7.40
C SER A 107 -15.80 -7.55 5.92
N LEU A 108 -16.05 -6.27 5.64
CA LEU A 108 -15.74 -5.68 4.34
C LEU A 108 -14.22 -5.51 4.22
N VAL A 109 -13.58 -6.31 3.36
CA VAL A 109 -12.12 -6.27 3.21
C VAL A 109 -11.72 -5.26 2.15
N VAL A 110 -10.79 -4.35 2.48
CA VAL A 110 -10.15 -3.42 1.56
C VAL A 110 -8.78 -3.97 1.19
N THR A 111 -8.60 -4.36 -0.07
CA THR A 111 -7.30 -4.85 -0.58
C THR A 111 -6.61 -3.76 -1.38
N THR A 112 -5.28 -3.69 -1.31
CA THR A 112 -4.51 -2.66 -2.00
C THR A 112 -3.43 -3.27 -2.87
N THR A 113 -3.29 -2.82 -4.12
CA THR A 113 -2.05 -3.03 -4.86
C THR A 113 -0.91 -2.21 -4.23
N LEU A 114 0.33 -2.55 -4.53
CA LEU A 114 1.52 -1.87 -4.05
C LEU A 114 2.10 -0.97 -5.14
N PRO A 115 2.34 0.33 -4.87
CA PRO A 115 3.17 1.16 -5.74
C PRO A 115 4.54 0.52 -5.95
N ASP A 116 5.10 0.59 -7.16
CA ASP A 116 6.42 0.04 -7.45
C ASP A 116 7.50 0.83 -6.69
N PRO A 117 8.12 0.26 -5.63
CA PRO A 117 9.14 0.97 -4.87
C PRO A 117 10.37 1.24 -5.73
N GLY A 118 10.60 0.46 -6.79
CA GLY A 118 11.70 0.70 -7.72
C GLY A 118 11.58 1.99 -8.51
N LEU A 119 10.36 2.53 -8.70
CA LEU A 119 10.15 3.84 -9.33
C LEU A 119 10.33 5.00 -8.34
N LEU A 120 10.24 4.72 -7.04
CA LEU A 120 10.39 5.69 -5.94
C LEU A 120 11.84 5.76 -5.45
N LEU A 121 12.49 4.60 -5.39
CA LEU A 121 13.88 4.42 -5.02
C LEU A 121 14.80 4.91 -6.14
N ARG A 122 15.79 5.71 -5.79
CA ARG A 122 16.85 6.15 -6.72
C ARG A 122 17.93 5.07 -6.84
N VAL A 123 17.55 3.88 -7.29
CA VAL A 123 18.46 2.73 -7.49
C VAL A 123 18.71 2.47 -8.98
N PRO A 124 19.87 1.91 -9.39
CA PRO A 124 20.12 1.59 -10.78
C PRO A 124 19.11 0.59 -11.36
N ASP A 125 18.92 0.60 -12.67
CA ASP A 125 17.91 -0.23 -13.35
C ASP A 125 18.04 -1.74 -13.08
N ALA A 126 19.27 -2.22 -12.89
CA ALA A 126 19.55 -3.61 -12.52
C ALA A 126 18.90 -4.02 -11.18
N PHE A 127 18.67 -3.07 -10.28
CA PHE A 127 17.99 -3.25 -8.99
C PHE A 127 16.48 -3.04 -9.12
N ARG A 128 16.09 -2.09 -9.95
CA ARG A 128 14.69 -1.71 -10.16
C ARG A 128 13.88 -2.82 -10.84
N ARG A 129 14.41 -3.41 -11.92
CA ARG A 129 13.66 -4.37 -12.76
C ARG A 129 13.21 -5.64 -12.01
N PRO A 130 14.06 -6.32 -11.20
CA PRO A 130 13.64 -7.49 -10.45
C PRO A 130 12.60 -7.18 -9.39
N LEU A 131 12.74 -6.04 -8.70
CA LEU A 131 11.78 -5.59 -7.69
C LEU A 131 10.42 -5.29 -8.34
N ALA A 132 10.43 -4.53 -9.43
CA ALA A 132 9.22 -4.20 -10.19
C ALA A 132 8.49 -5.47 -10.67
N ARG A 133 9.22 -6.49 -11.14
CA ARG A 133 8.65 -7.78 -11.54
C ARG A 133 7.97 -8.50 -10.37
N ARG A 134 8.61 -8.53 -9.20
CA ARG A 134 8.04 -9.17 -8.00
C ARG A 134 6.80 -8.42 -7.50
N VAL A 135 6.84 -7.10 -7.50
CA VAL A 135 5.69 -6.26 -7.10
C VAL A 135 4.52 -6.45 -8.06
N ARG A 136 4.76 -6.50 -9.38
CA ARG A 136 3.72 -6.82 -10.37
C ARG A 136 3.04 -8.15 -10.07
N LEU A 137 3.81 -9.21 -9.82
CA LEU A 137 3.25 -10.52 -9.47
C LEU A 137 2.38 -10.49 -8.20
N ILE A 138 2.78 -9.73 -7.17
CA ILE A 138 1.94 -9.55 -5.98
C ILE A 138 0.67 -8.77 -6.33
N ASN A 139 0.77 -7.71 -7.12
CA ASN A 139 -0.40 -6.92 -7.54
C ASN A 139 -1.38 -7.76 -8.37
N ASP A 140 -0.89 -8.64 -9.25
CA ASP A 140 -1.72 -9.57 -10.02
C ASP A 140 -2.48 -10.54 -9.08
N ILE A 141 -1.80 -11.07 -8.06
CA ILE A 141 -2.42 -11.92 -7.02
C ILE A 141 -3.51 -11.14 -6.29
N VAL A 142 -3.21 -9.93 -5.79
CA VAL A 142 -4.16 -9.12 -5.02
C VAL A 142 -5.38 -8.75 -5.88
N THR A 143 -5.17 -8.39 -7.15
CA THR A 143 -6.24 -8.06 -8.09
C THR A 143 -7.15 -9.27 -8.33
N ALA A 144 -6.57 -10.44 -8.62
CA ALA A 144 -7.32 -11.67 -8.83
C ALA A 144 -8.11 -12.09 -7.57
N LEU A 145 -7.54 -11.91 -6.37
CA LEU A 145 -8.25 -12.17 -5.11
C LEU A 145 -9.38 -11.16 -4.90
N ALA A 146 -9.15 -9.89 -5.23
CA ALA A 146 -10.16 -8.87 -5.08
C ALA A 146 -11.40 -9.14 -5.96
N GLU A 147 -11.18 -9.59 -7.20
CA GLU A 147 -12.25 -10.02 -8.11
C GLU A 147 -12.98 -11.25 -7.58
N ARG A 148 -12.25 -12.30 -7.18
CA ARG A 148 -12.82 -13.57 -6.70
C ARG A 148 -13.60 -13.46 -5.39
N HIS A 149 -13.15 -12.59 -4.48
CA HIS A 149 -13.73 -12.42 -3.15
C HIS A 149 -14.54 -11.12 -3.01
N HIS A 150 -14.74 -10.38 -4.10
CA HIS A 150 -15.50 -9.13 -4.13
C HIS A 150 -15.07 -8.11 -3.07
N THR A 151 -13.76 -8.00 -2.84
CA THR A 151 -13.20 -7.04 -1.87
C THR A 151 -13.31 -5.61 -2.41
N VAL A 152 -13.23 -4.62 -1.52
CA VAL A 152 -13.06 -3.22 -1.90
C VAL A 152 -11.63 -3.02 -2.38
N HIS A 153 -11.41 -3.14 -3.69
CA HIS A 153 -10.08 -3.05 -4.28
C HIS A 153 -9.62 -1.60 -4.45
N LEU A 154 -8.41 -1.30 -4.00
CA LEU A 154 -7.75 -0.02 -4.12
C LEU A 154 -6.47 -0.15 -4.97
N ASP A 155 -6.55 0.34 -6.21
CA ASP A 155 -5.40 0.38 -7.12
C ASP A 155 -4.49 1.59 -6.81
N LEU A 156 -3.55 1.37 -5.89
CA LEU A 156 -2.48 2.30 -5.59
C LEU A 156 -1.38 2.29 -6.67
N ALA A 157 -1.16 1.16 -7.35
CA ALA A 157 -0.08 1.00 -8.30
C ALA A 157 -0.35 1.79 -9.58
N GLY A 158 -1.61 1.85 -10.01
CA GLY A 158 -2.07 2.64 -11.16
C GLY A 158 -2.28 4.12 -10.87
N ASN A 159 -2.12 4.59 -9.63
CA ASN A 159 -2.34 6.00 -9.28
C ASN A 159 -1.07 6.85 -9.48
N PRO A 160 -1.00 7.74 -10.49
CA PRO A 160 0.20 8.51 -10.79
C PRO A 160 0.63 9.46 -9.65
N ALA A 161 -0.32 9.92 -8.83
CA ALA A 161 -0.02 10.84 -7.73
C ALA A 161 0.89 10.18 -6.69
N LEU A 162 0.80 8.86 -6.51
CA LEU A 162 1.64 8.11 -5.57
C LEU A 162 3.09 7.96 -6.04
N TYR A 163 3.44 8.40 -7.25
CA TYR A 163 4.82 8.46 -7.72
C TYR A 163 5.47 9.84 -7.54
N ASP A 164 4.75 10.79 -6.94
CA ASP A 164 5.36 12.05 -6.49
C ASP A 164 6.25 11.78 -5.27
N ALA A 165 7.56 11.98 -5.44
CA ALA A 165 8.55 11.82 -4.39
C ALA A 165 8.20 12.64 -3.12
N ARG A 166 7.47 13.75 -3.21
CA ARG A 166 7.06 14.57 -2.06
C ARG A 166 6.03 13.90 -1.14
N LEU A 167 5.45 12.77 -1.55
CA LEU A 167 4.55 11.96 -0.69
C LEU A 167 5.31 10.91 0.14
N TRP A 168 6.60 10.73 -0.11
CA TRP A 168 7.42 9.70 0.51
C TRP A 168 8.46 10.30 1.42
N SER A 169 8.71 9.60 2.52
CA SER A 169 9.80 9.88 3.44
C SER A 169 11.16 9.76 2.74
N MET A 170 12.22 10.15 3.44
CA MET A 170 13.59 10.16 2.90
C MET A 170 14.05 8.78 2.40
N ASP A 171 13.53 7.69 2.99
CA ASP A 171 13.82 6.32 2.57
C ASP A 171 13.15 5.91 1.25
N ARG A 172 12.21 6.72 0.75
CA ARG A 172 11.39 6.46 -0.45
C ARG A 172 10.60 5.13 -0.40
N LEU A 173 10.42 4.58 0.80
CA LEU A 173 9.68 3.35 1.05
C LEU A 173 8.44 3.61 1.91
N HIS A 174 8.53 4.54 2.85
CA HIS A 174 7.42 4.88 3.73
C HIS A 174 6.76 6.19 3.33
N PRO A 175 5.42 6.27 3.28
CA PRO A 175 4.74 7.54 3.07
C PRO A 175 5.10 8.53 4.18
N ASN A 176 5.28 9.80 3.84
CA ASN A 176 5.30 10.87 4.84
C ASN A 176 3.86 11.29 5.20
N GLU A 177 3.66 12.34 6.01
CA GLU A 177 2.31 12.81 6.36
C GLU A 177 1.41 13.01 5.12
N ARG A 178 1.92 13.64 4.05
CA ARG A 178 1.14 13.86 2.82
C ARG A 178 0.78 12.56 2.14
N GLY A 179 1.71 11.61 2.10
CA GLY A 179 1.46 10.27 1.57
C GLY A 179 0.42 9.50 2.38
N HIS A 180 0.50 9.52 3.71
CA HIS A 180 -0.51 8.90 4.57
C HIS A 180 -1.90 9.53 4.38
N ARG A 181 -1.98 10.85 4.22
CA ARG A 181 -3.23 11.55 3.87
C ARG A 181 -3.77 11.14 2.51
N MET A 182 -2.89 11.02 1.51
CA MET A 182 -3.28 10.54 0.18
C MET A 182 -3.86 9.12 0.24
N LEU A 183 -3.18 8.18 0.92
CA LEU A 183 -3.67 6.81 1.09
C LEU A 183 -5.02 6.77 1.80
N ALA A 184 -5.16 7.50 2.91
CA ALA A 184 -6.41 7.59 3.65
C ALA A 184 -7.55 8.19 2.80
N ARG A 185 -7.25 9.20 1.99
CA ARG A 185 -8.21 9.82 1.06
C ARG A 185 -8.67 8.87 -0.03
N LEU A 186 -7.75 8.14 -0.65
CA LEU A 186 -8.08 7.15 -1.68
C LEU A 186 -8.93 6.02 -1.09
N ALA A 187 -8.58 5.52 0.11
CA ALA A 187 -9.37 4.51 0.80
C ALA A 187 -10.76 5.01 1.20
N ALA A 188 -10.88 6.23 1.75
CA ALA A 188 -12.16 6.81 2.12
C ALA A 188 -13.07 7.04 0.90
N ALA A 189 -12.53 7.58 -0.20
CA ALA A 189 -13.28 7.74 -1.44
C ALA A 189 -13.76 6.40 -2.00
N ARG A 190 -12.95 5.35 -1.88
CA ARG A 190 -13.34 4.02 -2.33
C ARG A 190 -14.41 3.39 -1.43
N LEU A 191 -14.31 3.54 -0.12
CA LEU A 191 -15.32 3.04 0.83
C LEU A 191 -16.68 3.76 0.69
N ASP A 192 -16.67 5.03 0.32
CA ASP A 192 -17.89 5.80 0.04
C ASP A 192 -18.72 5.15 -1.09
N THR A 193 -18.06 4.66 -2.15
CA THR A 193 -18.75 3.93 -3.23
C THR A 193 -19.34 2.58 -2.79
N HIS A 194 -19.02 2.12 -1.57
CA HIS A 194 -19.55 0.91 -0.95
C HIS A 194 -20.48 1.21 0.24
N GLY A 195 -20.99 2.45 0.34
CA GLY A 195 -21.98 2.83 1.35
C GLY A 195 -21.41 3.16 2.72
N LEU A 196 -20.10 3.37 2.81
CA LEU A 196 -19.41 3.82 4.02
C LEU A 196 -18.87 5.25 3.80
N PRO A 197 -19.74 6.28 3.87
CA PRO A 197 -19.33 7.64 3.63
C PRO A 197 -18.33 8.10 4.70
N GLY A 198 -17.35 8.89 4.25
CA GLY A 198 -16.34 9.48 5.13
C GLY A 198 -15.99 10.89 4.66
N ARG A 199 -15.51 11.72 5.59
CA ARG A 199 -14.95 13.02 5.22
C ARG A 199 -13.55 12.80 4.65
N LEU A 200 -13.37 13.11 3.38
CA LEU A 200 -12.06 12.98 2.73
C LEU A 200 -11.00 13.81 3.48
N PRO A 201 -9.88 13.20 3.91
CA PRO A 201 -8.77 13.92 4.52
C PRO A 201 -8.24 15.04 3.62
N ASP A 202 -7.84 16.14 4.25
CA ASP A 202 -7.05 17.18 3.62
C ASP A 202 -5.65 16.64 3.30
N LEU A 203 -5.11 17.05 2.16
CA LEU A 203 -3.77 16.70 1.67
C LEU A 203 -2.69 17.64 2.21
N GLU A 204 -3.06 18.80 2.76
CA GLU A 204 -2.11 19.69 3.42
C GLU A 204 -1.53 19.03 4.68
N ALA A 205 -0.20 19.02 4.76
CA ALA A 205 0.50 18.56 5.94
C ALA A 205 0.34 19.60 7.05
N VAL A 206 -0.04 19.12 8.24
CA VAL A 206 -0.22 19.98 9.43
C VAL A 206 1.12 20.26 10.09
N LEU A 207 2.12 19.39 9.91
CA LEU A 207 3.45 19.56 10.47
C LEU A 207 4.49 19.78 9.35
N PRO A 208 5.51 20.62 9.60
CA PRO A 208 6.64 20.76 8.68
C PRO A 208 7.35 19.41 8.53
N GLU A 209 7.82 19.11 7.31
CA GLU A 209 8.55 17.87 7.06
C GLU A 209 9.74 17.75 8.03
N PRO A 210 9.92 16.61 8.73
CA PRO A 210 11.04 16.43 9.62
C PRO A 210 12.34 16.61 8.83
N THR A 211 13.23 17.47 9.31
CA THR A 211 14.57 17.66 8.73
C THR A 211 15.33 16.32 8.65
N PRO A 212 16.25 16.12 7.68
CA PRO A 212 16.88 14.82 7.37
C PRO A 212 17.48 14.06 8.55
N TRP A 213 17.92 14.78 9.58
CA TRP A 213 18.58 14.25 10.79
C TRP A 213 17.59 13.91 11.92
N LYS A 214 16.34 14.37 11.83
CA LYS A 214 15.24 14.10 12.78
C LYS A 214 14.31 12.98 12.30
N SER A 215 14.47 12.52 11.07
CA SER A 215 13.76 11.36 10.48
C SER A 215 14.48 10.02 10.71
N ILE A 216 15.63 10.02 11.39
CA ILE A 216 16.07 8.81 12.10
C ILE A 216 15.15 8.70 13.32
N PRO A 217 14.40 7.61 13.52
CA PRO A 217 13.51 7.49 14.66
C PRO A 217 14.34 7.41 15.95
N LEU A 218 14.67 8.57 16.52
CA LEU A 218 15.07 8.67 17.94
C LEU A 218 13.87 8.32 18.86
N GLY A 219 12.67 8.19 18.28
CA GLY A 219 11.45 7.65 18.89
C GLY A 219 11.36 6.12 18.94
N ILE A 220 12.44 5.39 18.63
CA ILE A 220 12.67 3.99 19.04
C ILE A 220 14.01 3.90 19.80
N ALA A 221 14.33 4.87 20.66
CA ALA A 221 15.41 4.67 21.64
C ALA A 221 14.97 3.82 22.85
N ALA A 222 13.73 3.32 22.89
CA ALA A 222 13.22 2.48 23.98
C ALA A 222 12.43 1.24 23.54
N ALA A 223 12.47 0.85 22.26
CA ALA A 223 11.88 -0.42 21.79
C ALA A 223 12.93 -1.22 21.00
N THR A 224 13.79 -1.91 21.76
CA THR A 224 14.63 -3.08 21.42
C THR A 224 15.23 -3.17 20.02
N GLY A 225 16.54 -3.47 19.93
CA GLY A 225 17.25 -3.72 18.66
C GLY A 225 16.65 -4.82 17.74
N TRP A 226 15.62 -5.53 18.21
CA TRP A 226 14.74 -6.38 17.42
C TRP A 226 13.89 -5.62 16.38
N LEU A 227 13.35 -4.45 16.72
CA LEU A 227 12.51 -3.67 15.80
C LEU A 227 13.37 -2.99 14.72
N THR A 228 14.54 -2.48 15.08
CA THR A 228 15.51 -1.94 14.13
C THR A 228 16.06 -3.03 13.20
N ARG A 229 16.40 -4.22 13.73
CA ARG A 229 16.70 -5.40 12.91
C ARG A 229 15.54 -5.70 11.98
N ARG A 230 14.33 -5.86 12.50
CA ARG A 230 13.17 -6.21 11.67
C ARG A 230 12.79 -5.14 10.64
N CYS A 231 13.14 -3.87 10.81
CA CYS A 231 12.93 -2.85 9.78
C CYS A 231 14.10 -2.73 8.77
N PHE A 232 15.33 -3.16 9.08
CA PHE A 232 16.51 -2.99 8.19
C PHE A 232 17.23 -4.30 7.77
N ASP A 233 16.83 -5.46 8.30
CA ASP A 233 17.41 -6.79 8.02
C ASP A 233 17.21 -7.26 6.57
N PHE A 234 16.47 -6.50 5.76
CA PHE A 234 16.29 -6.80 4.34
C PHE A 234 17.49 -6.36 3.48
N LEU A 235 18.34 -5.44 3.94
CA LEU A 235 19.47 -4.91 3.16
C LEU A 235 20.46 -6.00 2.67
N PRO A 236 20.86 -7.00 3.49
CA PRO A 236 21.69 -8.10 3.01
C PRO A 236 20.98 -8.98 1.97
N THR A 237 19.69 -9.24 2.16
CA THR A 237 18.90 -10.06 1.21
C THR A 237 18.71 -9.33 -0.12
N PHE A 238 18.50 -8.02 -0.07
CA PHE A 238 18.46 -7.13 -1.23
C PHE A 238 19.80 -7.14 -1.98
N ALA A 239 20.94 -7.10 -1.28
CA ALA A 239 22.25 -7.22 -1.90
C ALA A 239 22.49 -8.60 -2.55
N VAL A 240 22.03 -9.69 -1.92
CA VAL A 240 22.11 -11.05 -2.51
C VAL A 240 21.22 -11.19 -3.74
N LEU A 241 20.02 -10.60 -3.74
CA LEU A 241 19.14 -10.55 -4.92
C LEU A 241 19.87 -9.93 -6.12
N VAL A 242 20.55 -8.81 -5.87
CA VAL A 242 21.33 -8.08 -6.87
C VAL A 242 22.48 -8.92 -7.40
N ALA A 243 23.24 -9.55 -6.50
CA ALA A 243 24.35 -10.42 -6.91
C ALA A 243 23.87 -11.58 -7.79
N LYS A 244 22.72 -12.18 -7.48
CA LYS A 244 22.13 -13.27 -8.28
C LYS A 244 21.65 -12.81 -9.66
N GLU A 245 21.07 -11.62 -9.76
CA GLU A 245 20.60 -11.09 -11.05
C GLU A 245 21.78 -10.66 -11.94
N LEU A 246 22.81 -10.02 -11.36
CA LEU A 246 24.03 -9.63 -12.08
C LEU A 246 24.83 -10.85 -12.58
N TRP A 247 24.73 -11.99 -11.89
CA TRP A 247 25.41 -13.23 -12.28
C TRP A 247 24.63 -14.07 -13.30
N ARG A 248 23.39 -13.71 -13.66
CA ARG A 248 22.66 -14.32 -14.79
C ARG A 248 22.77 -13.42 -16.02
N PRO A 249 23.70 -13.69 -16.96
CA PRO A 249 23.82 -12.87 -18.15
C PRO A 249 22.68 -13.25 -19.12
N ARG A 250 21.83 -12.25 -19.42
CA ARG A 250 20.68 -12.23 -20.35
C ARG A 250 19.32 -12.68 -19.77
N PRO A 251 18.24 -11.94 -20.05
CA PRO A 251 16.89 -12.38 -19.72
C PRO A 251 16.51 -13.50 -20.68
N ASP A 252 16.38 -14.72 -20.17
CA ASP A 252 15.68 -15.76 -20.90
C ASP A 252 14.17 -15.47 -20.78
N GLN A 253 13.51 -15.17 -21.90
CA GLN A 253 12.06 -15.00 -22.02
C GLN A 253 11.26 -16.20 -21.46
N ARG A 254 11.91 -17.33 -21.19
CA ARG A 254 11.31 -18.49 -20.52
C ARG A 254 10.94 -18.24 -19.05
N VAL A 255 11.62 -17.35 -18.34
CA VAL A 255 11.31 -17.07 -16.92
C VAL A 255 9.96 -16.35 -16.79
N ASP A 256 9.58 -15.53 -17.77
CA ASP A 256 8.28 -14.86 -17.80
C ASP A 256 7.11 -15.85 -17.99
N GLN A 257 7.38 -17.04 -18.57
CA GLN A 257 6.39 -18.13 -18.66
C GLN A 257 6.40 -19.04 -17.42
N GLU A 258 7.55 -19.21 -16.77
CA GLU A 258 7.67 -20.05 -15.57
C GLU A 258 7.00 -19.42 -14.33
N PHE A 259 6.90 -18.09 -14.29
CA PHE A 259 6.23 -17.32 -13.24
C PHE A 259 4.83 -16.79 -13.63
N ALA A 260 4.29 -17.23 -14.76
CA ALA A 260 2.88 -16.97 -15.09
C ALA A 260 2.01 -17.69 -14.05
N TRP A 261 1.58 -16.96 -13.02
CA TRP A 261 0.57 -17.41 -12.08
C TRP A 261 -0.65 -17.85 -12.89
N ARG A 262 -0.85 -19.16 -12.98
CA ARG A 262 -2.05 -19.74 -13.56
C ARG A 262 -3.15 -19.58 -12.53
N ASN A 263 -4.14 -18.75 -12.85
CA ASN A 263 -5.39 -18.67 -12.11
C ASN A 263 -5.89 -20.10 -11.81
N PRO A 264 -6.27 -20.44 -10.56
CA PRO A 264 -6.84 -21.75 -10.23
C PRO A 264 -8.10 -22.13 -11.05
N ALA A 265 -8.69 -21.18 -11.79
CA ALA A 265 -9.75 -21.44 -12.78
C ALA A 265 -9.26 -22.00 -14.14
N GLY A 266 -7.96 -22.24 -14.34
CA GLY A 266 -7.42 -22.90 -15.54
C GLY A 266 -7.54 -22.11 -16.85
N GLN A 267 -8.01 -20.86 -16.82
CA GLN A 267 -8.05 -20.00 -18.00
C GLN A 267 -6.72 -19.25 -18.14
N PRO A 268 -6.08 -19.29 -19.31
CA PRO A 268 -5.01 -18.35 -19.60
C PRO A 268 -5.64 -16.97 -19.78
N THR A 269 -5.24 -15.99 -18.96
CA THR A 269 -5.45 -14.58 -19.30
C THR A 269 -4.51 -14.23 -20.46
N VAL A 270 -4.94 -14.56 -21.67
CA VAL A 270 -4.37 -13.99 -22.89
C VAL A 270 -5.21 -12.79 -23.29
N ALA A 271 -4.70 -11.61 -22.97
CA ALA A 271 -4.73 -10.51 -23.92
C ALA A 271 -3.29 -10.34 -24.42
N ASN A 272 -3.00 -11.03 -25.53
CA ASN A 272 -1.76 -10.91 -26.28
C ASN A 272 -1.57 -9.47 -26.79
N GLY A 273 -0.33 -9.00 -26.76
CA GLY A 273 0.18 -7.94 -27.62
C GLY A 273 0.54 -6.65 -26.90
N TRP A 274 1.76 -6.57 -26.33
CA TRP A 274 2.38 -5.30 -25.96
C TRP A 274 3.75 -5.19 -26.63
N ASP A 275 3.80 -4.24 -27.55
CA ASP A 275 4.97 -3.66 -28.22
C ASP A 275 6.01 -3.19 -27.19
N GLU A 276 7.29 -3.45 -27.44
CA GLU A 276 8.43 -3.08 -26.57
C GLU A 276 8.79 -1.58 -26.65
N SER A 277 7.92 -0.75 -27.24
CA SER A 277 8.13 0.68 -27.33
C SER A 277 7.96 1.37 -25.96
N PRO A 278 8.83 2.34 -25.60
CA PRO A 278 8.74 3.06 -24.33
C PRO A 278 7.36 3.73 -24.16
N TYR A 279 6.78 3.54 -22.98
CA TYR A 279 5.48 4.08 -22.57
C TYR A 279 5.49 5.62 -22.61
N GLU A 280 5.09 6.20 -23.73
CA GLU A 280 4.73 7.61 -23.83
C GLU A 280 3.25 7.76 -23.45
N GLY A 281 3.02 8.44 -22.32
CA GLY A 281 1.68 8.67 -21.79
C GLY A 281 0.74 9.31 -22.81
N ARG A 282 -0.41 8.68 -23.03
CA ARG A 282 -1.57 9.33 -23.62
C ARG A 282 -2.76 9.22 -22.67
N HIS A 283 -3.03 10.35 -22.03
CA HIS A 283 -4.28 10.67 -21.35
C HIS A 283 -5.40 10.86 -22.37
N SER A 284 -6.56 10.28 -22.09
CA SER A 284 -7.83 10.95 -22.38
C SER A 284 -8.86 10.52 -21.34
N ASP A 285 -8.79 11.14 -20.16
CA ASP A 285 -9.99 11.51 -19.42
C ASP A 285 -9.74 12.88 -18.82
N ARG A 286 -10.25 13.89 -19.54
CA ARG A 286 -10.31 15.26 -19.08
C ARG A 286 -11.25 15.29 -17.88
N ILE A 287 -10.70 15.45 -16.68
CA ILE A 287 -11.43 16.10 -15.59
C ILE A 287 -11.61 17.55 -16.03
N VAL A 288 -12.80 17.87 -16.53
CA VAL A 288 -13.23 19.24 -16.79
C VAL A 288 -13.45 19.91 -15.43
N PRO A 289 -12.74 21.02 -15.09
CA PRO A 289 -13.10 21.80 -13.92
C PRO A 289 -14.44 22.46 -14.15
N ALA A 290 -15.37 22.31 -13.21
CA ALA A 290 -16.62 23.04 -13.19
C ALA A 290 -16.31 24.54 -13.06
N THR A 291 -16.37 25.26 -14.18
CA THR A 291 -16.39 26.72 -14.21
C THR A 291 -17.80 27.20 -13.88
N GLY A 292 -17.95 27.89 -12.76
CA GLY A 292 -19.19 28.58 -12.48
C GLY A 292 -19.35 29.04 -11.06
N GLU A 293 -18.50 29.95 -10.58
CA GLU A 293 -18.95 30.95 -9.61
C GLU A 293 -18.11 32.22 -9.70
N ARG A 294 -18.82 33.35 -9.60
CA ARG A 294 -18.47 34.67 -10.09
C ARG A 294 -17.53 35.39 -9.12
N GLY A 295 -16.70 36.26 -9.68
CA GLY A 295 -15.65 36.97 -8.98
C GLY A 295 -16.13 37.85 -7.83
N HIS A 296 -15.30 37.89 -6.78
CA HIS A 296 -15.10 39.07 -5.98
C HIS A 296 -13.60 39.38 -5.96
N GLN A 297 -13.21 40.45 -6.66
CA GLN A 297 -11.89 41.02 -6.62
C GLN A 297 -11.63 41.62 -5.23
N LEU A 298 -10.60 41.15 -4.55
CA LEU A 298 -9.95 41.85 -3.44
C LEU A 298 -8.64 42.44 -3.97
N ARG A 299 -8.65 43.73 -4.32
CA ARG A 299 -7.44 44.53 -4.52
C ARG A 299 -6.97 45.03 -3.14
N LEU A 300 -5.74 44.68 -2.77
CA LEU A 300 -5.04 45.33 -1.67
C LEU A 300 -4.33 46.61 -2.16
N PRO A 301 -4.25 47.67 -1.33
CA PRO A 301 -3.68 48.94 -1.73
C PRO A 301 -2.15 48.95 -1.56
N ARG A 302 -1.47 49.76 -2.36
CA ARG A 302 -0.14 50.30 -2.09
C ARG A 302 0.00 51.65 -2.78
N PRO A 303 0.92 52.47 -2.27
CA PRO A 303 0.77 53.33 -1.09
C PRO A 303 -0.10 54.56 -1.36
#